data_AF-A0A2E2TUM6-F1
#
_entry.id   AF-A0A2E2TUM6-F1
#
_cell.length_a   1.000
_cell.length_b   1.000
_cell.length_c   1.000
_cell.angle_alpha   90.00
_cell.angle_beta   90.00
_cell.angle_gamma   90.00
#
_symmetry.space_group_name_H-M   'P 1'
#
loop_
_entity.id
_entity.type
_entity.pdbx_description
1 polymer ?
#
loop_
_entity_poly.entity_id
_entity_poly.type
_entity_poly.pdbx_seq_one_letter_code
_entity_poly.pdbx_strand_id
1 'polypeptide(L)'
;MATKKESAKRLIDSLDSAVRIKTRLRLAIVQGVVISGAVAWFSRWQFGVASALIFALLIQFAFERMSNSIEASKLQALNDLGWSKDVDSDEALRTKAEKIR
;
A
#
# COMPACT_ATOMS: atom_id res chain seq x y z
N MET A 1 10.53 13.31 22.54
CA MET A 1 9.72 12.17 23.00
C MET A 1 8.31 12.36 22.48
N ALA A 2 7.93 11.68 21.41
CA ALA A 2 6.53 11.69 20.96
C ALA A 2 5.67 11.10 22.09
N THR A 3 4.59 11.77 22.46
CA THR A 3 3.69 11.25 23.50
C THR A 3 3.07 9.96 22.97
N LYS A 4 2.83 8.95 23.81
CA LYS A 4 2.28 7.64 23.36
C LYS A 4 1.02 7.76 22.47
N LYS A 5 0.23 8.82 22.64
CA LYS A 5 -0.92 9.16 21.80
C LYS A 5 -0.56 9.55 20.36
N GLU A 6 0.57 10.23 20.16
CA GLU A 6 1.04 10.70 18.85
C GLU A 6 1.61 9.53 18.03
N SER A 7 2.33 8.62 18.67
CA SER A 7 2.82 7.37 18.06
C SER A 7 1.65 6.44 17.70
N ALA A 8 0.61 6.36 18.54
CA ALA A 8 -0.61 5.61 18.23
C ALA A 8 -1.38 6.19 17.03
N LYS A 9 -1.44 7.52 16.90
CA LYS A 9 -2.07 8.19 15.75
C LYS A 9 -1.29 7.94 14.46
N ARG A 10 0.05 7.96 14.50
CA ARG A 10 0.90 7.56 13.36
C ARG A 10 0.69 6.10 12.94
N LEU A 11 0.53 5.18 13.89
CA LEU A 11 0.25 3.78 13.60
C LEU A 11 -1.08 3.63 12.84
N ILE A 12 -2.14 4.31 13.31
CA ILE A 12 -3.46 4.28 12.64
C ILE A 12 -3.38 4.88 11.23
N ASP A 13 -2.66 6.00 11.06
CA ASP A 13 -2.49 6.64 9.75
C ASP A 13 -1.70 5.77 8.76
N SER A 14 -0.72 5.01 9.25
CA SER A 14 0.01 4.03 8.45
C SER A 14 -0.87 2.85 8.03
N LEU A 15 -1.76 2.38 8.92
CA LEU A 15 -2.70 1.30 8.64
C LEU A 15 -3.81 1.74 7.68
N ASP A 16 -4.30 2.98 7.80
CA ASP A 16 -5.24 3.56 6.85
C ASP A 16 -4.61 3.78 5.46
N SER A 17 -3.36 4.24 5.43
CA SER A 17 -2.59 4.36 4.19
C SER A 17 -2.43 3.01 3.49
N ALA A 18 -2.23 1.91 4.24
CA ALA A 18 -2.14 0.56 3.68
C ALA A 18 -3.43 0.13 2.95
N VAL A 19 -4.59 0.49 3.49
CA VAL A 19 -5.90 0.23 2.86
C VAL A 19 -6.07 1.05 1.58
N ARG A 20 -5.65 2.33 1.60
CA ARG A 20 -5.71 3.20 0.42
C ARG A 20 -4.82 2.70 -0.73
N ILE A 21 -3.68 2.05 -0.43
CA ILE A 21 -2.84 1.41 -1.47
C ILE A 21 -3.63 0.37 -2.25
N LYS A 22 -4.38 -0.52 -1.58
CA LYS A 22 -5.16 -1.56 -2.28
C LYS A 22 -6.17 -0.96 -3.26
N THR A 23 -6.78 0.16 -2.89
CA THR A 23 -7.72 0.88 -3.77
C THR A 23 -6.99 1.53 -4.95
N ARG A 24 -5.86 2.20 -4.70
CA ARG A 24 -5.02 2.80 -5.76
C ARG A 24 -4.47 1.74 -6.71
N LEU A 25 -4.09 0.57 -6.19
CA LEU A 25 -3.63 -0.57 -6.97
C LEU A 25 -4.72 -1.06 -7.92
N ARG A 26 -5.96 -1.24 -7.44
CA ARG A 26 -7.09 -1.61 -8.29
C ARG A 26 -7.34 -0.59 -9.39
N LEU A 27 -7.29 0.70 -9.07
CA LEU A 27 -7.45 1.77 -10.07
C LEU A 27 -6.33 1.73 -11.12
N ALA A 28 -5.08 1.51 -10.70
CA ALA A 28 -3.94 1.41 -11.60
C ALA A 28 -4.04 0.19 -12.55
N ILE A 29 -4.49 -0.96 -12.04
CA ILE A 29 -4.73 -2.16 -12.85
C ILE A 29 -5.80 -1.89 -13.91
N VAL A 30 -6.93 -1.30 -13.51
CA VAL A 30 -8.03 -0.97 -14.43
C VAL A 30 -7.54 -0.02 -15.54
N GLN A 31 -6.80 1.04 -15.17
CA GLN A 31 -6.24 1.97 -16.15
C GLN A 31 -5.23 1.30 -17.08
N GLY A 32 -4.33 0.47 -16.54
CA GLY A 32 -3.36 -0.28 -17.33
C GLY A 32 -4.04 -1.17 -18.38
N VAL A 33 -5.09 -1.90 -17.99
CA VAL A 33 -5.88 -2.73 -18.92
C VAL A 33 -6.56 -1.89 -19.98
N VAL A 34 -7.19 -0.77 -19.61
CA VAL A 34 -7.88 0.12 -20.56
C VAL A 34 -6.90 0.70 -21.59
N ILE A 35 -5.74 1.20 -21.13
CA ILE A 35 -4.72 1.78 -22.00
C ILE A 35 -4.13 0.70 -22.91
N SER A 36 -3.79 -0.48 -22.37
CA SER A 36 -3.27 -1.58 -23.18
C SER A 36 -4.28 -2.08 -24.21
N GLY A 37 -5.56 -2.13 -23.86
CA GLY A 37 -6.64 -2.42 -24.79
C GLY A 37 -6.75 -1.37 -25.90
N ALA A 38 -6.67 -0.09 -25.55
CA ALA A 38 -6.65 0.99 -26.54
C ALA A 38 -5.44 0.89 -27.48
N VAL A 39 -4.25 0.61 -26.95
CA VAL A 39 -3.04 0.40 -27.76
C VAL A 39 -3.23 -0.79 -28.71
N ALA A 40 -3.78 -1.91 -28.21
CA ALA A 40 -4.06 -3.08 -29.04
C ALA A 40 -5.04 -2.78 -30.18
N TRP A 41 -6.04 -1.93 -29.91
CA TRP A 41 -7.07 -1.51 -30.86
C TRP A 41 -6.53 -0.57 -31.95
N PHE A 42 -5.74 0.44 -31.59
CA PHE A 42 -5.25 1.47 -32.53
C PHE A 42 -3.98 1.07 -33.29
N SER A 43 -3.26 0.04 -32.85
CA SER A 43 -1.98 -0.35 -33.45
C SER A 43 -1.97 -1.80 -33.94
N ARG A 44 -1.21 -2.68 -33.29
CA ARG A 44 -1.19 -4.13 -33.47
C ARG A 44 -1.29 -4.80 -32.11
N TRP A 45 -1.86 -6.00 -32.08
CA TRP A 45 -2.02 -6.79 -30.86
C TRP A 45 -0.71 -6.96 -30.07
N GLN A 46 0.43 -7.10 -30.75
CA GLN A 46 1.76 -7.22 -30.15
C GLN A 46 2.11 -6.02 -29.26
N PHE A 47 1.78 -4.79 -29.69
CA PHE A 47 2.03 -3.58 -28.91
C PHE A 47 1.09 -3.47 -27.71
N GLY A 48 -0.15 -3.96 -27.85
CA GLY A 48 -1.09 -4.12 -26.74
C GLY A 48 -0.50 -5.00 -25.64
N VAL A 49 -0.02 -6.20 -26.01
CA VAL A 49 0.62 -7.14 -25.08
C VAL A 49 1.89 -6.55 -24.46
N ALA A 50 2.76 -5.92 -25.25
CA ALA A 50 3.96 -5.27 -24.74
C ALA A 50 3.65 -4.17 -23.73
N SER A 51 2.65 -3.33 -24.00
CA SER A 51 2.21 -2.30 -23.06
C SER A 51 1.64 -2.89 -21.77
N ALA A 52 0.89 -3.98 -21.85
CA ALA A 52 0.32 -4.64 -20.68
C ALA A 52 1.42 -5.20 -19.77
N LEU A 53 2.46 -5.79 -20.36
CA LEU A 53 3.63 -6.27 -19.62
C LEU A 53 4.37 -5.11 -18.92
N ILE A 54 4.57 -3.98 -19.60
CA ILE A 54 5.20 -2.80 -19.01
C ILE A 54 4.35 -2.27 -17.84
N PHE A 55 3.04 -2.11 -18.02
CA PHE A 55 2.16 -1.65 -16.95
C PHE A 55 2.14 -2.61 -15.77
N ALA A 56 2.08 -3.92 -16.00
CA ALA A 56 2.14 -4.92 -14.94
C ALA A 56 3.42 -4.77 -14.10
N LEU A 57 4.56 -4.60 -14.76
CA LEU A 57 5.87 -4.47 -14.12
C LEU A 57 5.99 -3.16 -13.32
N LEU A 58 5.49 -2.04 -13.88
CA LEU A 58 5.44 -0.75 -13.20
C LEU A 58 4.51 -0.78 -11.97
N ILE A 59 3.35 -1.41 -12.11
CA ILE A 59 2.38 -1.56 -11.01
C ILE A 59 2.99 -2.42 -9.90
N GLN A 60 3.63 -3.53 -10.23
CA GLN A 60 4.31 -4.39 -9.26
C GLN A 60 5.40 -3.62 -8.51
N PHE A 61 6.28 -2.93 -9.24
CA PHE A 61 7.35 -2.14 -8.63
C PHE A 61 6.81 -1.03 -7.71
N ALA A 62 5.79 -0.30 -8.16
CA ALA A 62 5.15 0.73 -7.35
C ALA A 62 4.52 0.13 -6.07
N PHE A 63 3.87 -1.03 -6.18
CA PHE A 63 3.26 -1.72 -5.05
C PHE A 63 4.29 -2.19 -4.03
N GLU A 64 5.37 -2.82 -4.48
CA GLU A 64 6.46 -3.27 -3.61
C GLU A 64 7.12 -2.09 -2.88
N ARG A 65 7.44 -1.02 -3.63
CA ARG A 65 8.03 0.19 -3.05
C ARG A 65 7.13 0.83 -2.00
N MET A 66 5.83 0.92 -2.28
CA MET A 66 4.88 1.59 -1.39
C MET A 66 4.57 0.72 -0.16
N SER A 67 4.47 -0.60 -0.34
CA SER A 67 4.31 -1.54 0.78
C SER A 67 5.53 -1.53 1.71
N ASN A 68 6.73 -1.56 1.16
CA ASN A 68 7.96 -1.52 1.94
C ASN A 68 8.09 -0.20 2.74
N SER A 69 7.69 0.92 2.14
CA SER A 69 7.63 2.21 2.83
C SER A 69 6.65 2.22 4.00
N ILE A 70 5.44 1.66 3.81
CA ILE A 70 4.44 1.58 4.88
C ILE A 70 4.90 0.64 5.98
N GLU A 71 5.49 -0.50 5.62
CA GLU A 71 5.98 -1.46 6.59
C GLU A 71 7.09 -0.86 7.46
N ALA A 72 8.00 -0.08 6.88
CA ALA A 72 9.00 0.67 7.61
C ALA A 72 8.37 1.70 8.57
N SER A 73 7.38 2.48 8.13
CA SER A 73 6.66 3.44 8.99
C SER A 73 5.90 2.75 10.13
N LYS A 74 5.28 1.60 9.86
CA LYS A 74 4.60 0.79 10.88
C LYS A 74 5.59 0.24 11.92
N LEU A 75 6.75 -0.24 11.48
CA LEU A 75 7.82 -0.73 12.35
C LEU A 75 8.34 0.37 13.27
N GLN A 76 8.54 1.57 12.75
CA GLN A 76 8.99 2.72 13.53
C GLN A 76 7.95 3.10 14.59
N ALA A 77 6.66 3.15 14.23
CA ALA A 77 5.58 3.44 15.18
C ALA A 77 5.44 2.35 16.26
N LEU A 78 5.60 1.07 15.91
CA LEU A 78 5.59 -0.05 16.87
C LEU A 78 6.78 0.03 17.84
N ASN A 79 7.98 0.35 17.35
CA ASN A 79 9.16 0.57 18.18
C ASN A 79 8.95 1.73 19.16
N ASP A 80 8.39 2.84 18.69
CA ASP A 80 8.08 4.01 19.53
C ASP A 80 7.02 3.68 20.61
N LEU A 81 6.14 2.71 20.36
CA LEU A 81 5.12 2.22 21.31
C LEU A 81 5.63 1.09 22.22
N GLY A 82 6.79 0.51 21.92
CA GLY A 82 7.34 -0.68 22.58
C GLY A 82 6.52 -1.95 22.33
N TRP A 83 5.85 -2.05 21.18
CA TRP A 83 4.97 -3.17 20.83
C TRP A 83 5.66 -4.16 19.88
N SER A 84 5.48 -5.45 20.14
CA SER A 84 6.00 -6.52 19.29
C SER A 84 5.19 -6.65 17.99
N LYS A 85 5.88 -6.87 16.87
CA LYS A 85 5.31 -7.05 15.52
C LYS A 85 4.67 -8.44 15.34
N ASP A 86 5.00 -9.40 16.21
CA ASP A 86 4.73 -10.83 16.02
C ASP A 86 3.37 -11.31 16.54
N VAL A 87 2.63 -10.49 17.30
CA VAL A 87 1.55 -11.02 18.16
C VAL A 87 0.15 -10.54 17.78
N ASP A 88 0.01 -9.44 17.03
CA ASP A 88 -1.30 -8.84 16.76
C ASP A 88 -1.53 -8.60 15.26
N SER A 89 -2.69 -9.07 14.77
CA SER A 89 -3.23 -8.71 13.45
C SER A 89 -3.36 -7.18 13.30
N ASP A 90 -3.27 -6.65 12.08
CA ASP A 90 -3.48 -5.22 11.77
C ASP A 90 -4.78 -4.67 12.38
N GLU A 91 -5.82 -5.51 12.45
CA GLU A 91 -7.11 -5.20 13.08
C GLU A 91 -7.00 -5.06 14.60
N ALA A 92 -6.21 -5.92 15.26
CA ALA A 92 -5.96 -5.92 16.70
C ALA A 92 -5.05 -4.76 17.13
N LEU A 93 -4.05 -4.42 16.29
CA LEU A 93 -3.23 -3.23 16.45
C LEU A 93 -4.05 -1.94 16.31
N ARG A 94 -5.01 -1.90 15.37
CA ARG A 94 -5.97 -0.79 15.24
C ARG A 94 -6.78 -0.61 16.53
N THR A 95 -7.39 -1.68 17.04
CA THR A 95 -8.23 -1.58 18.25
C THR A 95 -7.42 -1.18 19.49
N LYS A 96 -6.17 -1.65 19.61
CA LYS A 96 -5.27 -1.24 20.69
C LYS A 96 -4.85 0.23 20.58
N ALA A 97 -4.54 0.70 19.37
CA ALA A 97 -4.19 2.11 19.14
C ALA A 97 -5.38 3.05 19.37
N GLU A 98 -6.60 2.65 19.01
CA GLU A 98 -7.83 3.40 19.28
C GLU A 98 -8.13 3.51 20.78
N LYS A 99 -7.86 2.48 21.59
CA LYS A 99 -8.03 2.52 23.05
C LYS A 99 -7.08 3.48 23.78
N ILE A 100 -6.01 3.95 23.14
CA ILE A 100 -5.00 4.85 23.74
C ILE A 100 -5.30 6.32 23.45
N ARG A 101 -6.13 6.59 22.44
CA ARG A 101 -6.59 7.93 22.09
C ARG A 101 -7.35 8.56 23.25
#